data_AF-A0A1T5HVV3-F1
#
_entry.id   AF-A0A1T5HVV3-F1
#
_cell.length_a   1.000
_cell.length_b   1.000
_cell.length_c   1.000
_cell.angle_alpha   90.00
_cell.angle_beta   90.00
_cell.angle_gamma   90.00
#
_symmetry.space_group_name_H-M   'P 1'
#
loop_
_entity.id
_entity.type
_entity.pdbx_description
1 polymer ?
#
loop_
_entity_poly.entity_id
_entity_poly.type
_entity_poly.pdbx_seq_one_letter_code
_entity_poly.pdbx_strand_id
1 'polypeptide(L)'
;MSSNNSLLLDKINSFKKDIEKVEKKNHKKHITTRRLSLISLAGFLFSFTVLSLNQLYGDKGFLSNDCLLIQLLENGEIITDFMTTLIVITIPATLYLIVFSLYESTKNEPGNQNNVKFYLYLFVIFSLVITTFSSALFFMAMCSFGVTLLVLNYGANRYYGYTKAWVRNRAVRFHIDKMISEHELNVFGKARFMVEIEEQSLQKKFYALVDKNIDQQQTDIVGDHISVGDATVSWIKGLKK
;
A
#
# COMPACT_ATOMS: atom_id res chain seq x y z
N MET A 1 20.12 -32.67 37.84
CA MET A 1 20.12 -31.48 36.95
C MET A 1 19.23 -31.77 35.73
N SER A 2 17.98 -31.29 35.72
CA SER A 2 17.06 -31.36 34.55
C SER A 2 16.32 -30.02 34.34
N SER A 3 16.81 -28.94 34.94
CA SER A 3 16.12 -27.64 35.05
C SER A 3 16.43 -26.66 33.91
N ASN A 4 17.51 -26.87 33.15
CA ASN A 4 17.96 -25.91 32.12
C ASN A 4 17.20 -26.05 30.79
N ASN A 5 16.58 -27.21 30.52
CA ASN A 5 15.98 -27.50 29.21
C ASN A 5 14.63 -26.81 29.04
N SER A 6 13.81 -26.82 30.09
CA SER A 6 12.60 -26.00 30.12
C SER A 6 12.97 -24.53 29.95
N LEU A 7 14.02 -24.07 30.63
CA LEU A 7 14.42 -22.67 30.63
C LEU A 7 14.91 -22.16 29.26
N LEU A 8 15.64 -22.97 28.49
CA LEU A 8 16.04 -22.61 27.12
C LEU A 8 14.84 -22.53 26.18
N LEU A 9 13.99 -23.56 26.16
CA LEU A 9 12.80 -23.59 25.31
C LEU A 9 11.80 -22.49 25.69
N ASP A 10 11.64 -22.20 26.98
CA ASP A 10 10.82 -21.10 27.48
C ASP A 10 11.36 -19.75 26.99
N LYS A 11 12.68 -19.56 27.00
CA LYS A 11 13.33 -18.35 26.47
C LYS A 11 13.15 -18.21 24.97
N ILE A 12 13.30 -19.29 24.20
CA ILE A 12 13.07 -19.32 22.75
C ILE A 12 11.60 -18.97 22.45
N ASN A 13 10.66 -19.56 23.19
CA ASN A 13 9.23 -19.33 23.04
C ASN A 13 8.82 -17.90 23.42
N SER A 14 9.42 -17.34 24.47
CA SER A 14 9.24 -15.92 24.83
C SER A 14 9.71 -15.01 23.71
N PHE A 15 10.92 -15.24 23.20
CA PHE A 15 11.48 -14.46 22.10
C PHE A 15 10.64 -14.57 20.82
N LYS A 16 10.12 -15.76 20.51
CA LYS A 16 9.18 -15.98 19.40
C LYS A 16 7.92 -15.12 19.54
N LYS A 17 7.31 -15.09 20.74
CA LYS A 17 6.12 -14.26 21.03
C LYS A 17 6.41 -12.77 20.86
N ASP A 18 7.56 -12.31 21.33
CA ASP A 18 7.98 -10.92 21.18
C ASP A 18 8.14 -10.54 19.71
N ILE A 19 8.80 -11.39 18.92
CA ILE A 19 8.95 -11.19 17.47
C ILE A 19 7.60 -11.19 16.75
N GLU A 20 6.69 -12.10 17.10
CA GLU A 20 5.36 -12.16 16.49
C GLU A 20 4.56 -10.87 16.74
N LYS A 21 4.64 -10.31 17.96
CA LYS A 21 4.00 -9.05 18.30
C LYS A 21 4.53 -7.90 17.45
N VAL A 22 5.85 -7.83 17.27
CA VAL A 22 6.49 -6.79 16.45
C VAL A 22 6.19 -7.01 14.96
N GLU A 23 6.19 -8.25 14.48
CA GLU A 23 5.79 -8.62 13.12
C GLU A 23 4.38 -8.12 12.80
N LYS A 24 3.38 -8.45 13.64
CA LYS A 24 1.98 -8.02 13.45
C LYS A 24 1.84 -6.51 13.41
N LYS A 25 2.55 -5.80 14.30
CA LYS A 25 2.58 -4.33 14.34
C LYS A 25 3.15 -3.75 13.04
N ASN A 26 4.29 -4.26 12.58
CA ASN A 26 4.94 -3.78 11.36
C ASN A 26 4.15 -4.15 10.10
N HIS A 27 3.53 -5.33 10.07
CA HIS A 27 2.65 -5.76 8.99
C HIS A 27 1.48 -4.79 8.80
N LYS A 28 0.80 -4.41 9.90
CA LYS A 28 -0.30 -3.44 9.85
C LYS A 28 0.18 -2.10 9.28
N LYS A 29 1.30 -1.57 9.79
CA LYS A 29 1.88 -0.29 9.32
C LYS A 29 2.31 -0.35 7.85
N HIS A 30 2.94 -1.44 7.43
CA HIS A 30 3.32 -1.69 6.04
C HIS A 30 2.10 -1.66 5.10
N ILE A 31 1.04 -2.41 5.45
CA ILE A 31 -0.17 -2.44 4.64
C ILE A 31 -0.82 -1.05 4.57
N THR A 32 -0.95 -0.37 5.70
CA THR A 32 -1.58 0.95 5.75
C THR A 32 -0.82 1.96 4.89
N THR A 33 0.50 2.05 5.04
CA THR A 33 1.31 3.00 4.27
C THR A 33 1.31 2.68 2.76
N ARG A 34 1.33 1.40 2.36
CA ARG A 34 1.20 1.03 0.94
C ARG A 34 -0.18 1.33 0.37
N ARG A 35 -1.24 1.05 1.11
CA ARG A 35 -2.61 1.36 0.67
C ARG A 35 -2.81 2.87 0.53
N LEU A 36 -2.36 3.66 1.50
CA LEU A 36 -2.43 5.11 1.43
C LEU A 36 -1.62 5.66 0.26
N SER A 37 -0.41 5.14 0.03
CA SER A 37 0.41 5.50 -1.13
C SER A 37 -0.29 5.18 -2.45
N LEU A 38 -0.95 4.03 -2.58
CA LEU A 38 -1.71 3.68 -3.78
C LEU A 38 -2.94 4.58 -3.98
N ILE A 39 -3.68 4.87 -2.91
CA ILE A 39 -4.84 5.79 -2.95
C ILE A 39 -4.40 7.19 -3.38
N SER A 40 -3.29 7.68 -2.82
CA SER A 40 -2.74 8.98 -3.16
C SER A 40 -2.22 9.03 -4.60
N LEU A 41 -1.59 7.96 -5.10
CA LEU A 41 -1.19 7.84 -6.50
C LEU A 41 -2.40 7.84 -7.44
N ALA A 42 -3.43 7.06 -7.12
CA ALA A 42 -4.66 7.02 -7.91
C ALA A 42 -5.36 8.39 -7.94
N GLY A 43 -5.45 9.06 -6.79
CA GLY A 43 -6.02 10.42 -6.69
C GLY A 43 -5.20 11.46 -7.46
N PHE A 44 -3.87 11.35 -7.44
CA PHE A 44 -2.99 12.19 -8.24
C PHE A 44 -3.22 11.95 -9.74
N LEU A 45 -3.20 10.70 -10.20
CA LEU A 45 -3.39 10.37 -11.62
C LEU A 45 -4.76 10.82 -12.13
N PHE A 46 -5.81 10.64 -11.33
CA PHE A 46 -7.14 11.13 -11.66
C PHE A 46 -7.15 12.66 -11.81
N SER A 47 -6.64 13.38 -10.80
CA SER A 47 -6.61 14.85 -10.81
C SER A 47 -5.75 15.39 -11.95
N PHE A 48 -4.62 14.74 -12.24
CA PHE A 48 -3.72 15.09 -13.33
C PHE A 48 -4.36 14.86 -14.70
N THR A 49 -5.11 13.78 -14.86
CA THR A 49 -5.86 13.49 -16.09
C THR A 49 -6.93 14.54 -16.34
N VAL A 50 -7.72 14.88 -15.30
CA VAL A 50 -8.73 15.94 -15.38
C VAL A 50 -8.09 17.29 -15.73
N LEU A 51 -6.97 17.64 -15.08
CA LEU A 51 -6.25 18.88 -15.37
C LEU A 51 -5.74 18.92 -16.81
N SER A 52 -5.17 17.81 -17.29
CA SER A 52 -4.63 17.70 -18.65
C SER A 52 -5.75 17.84 -19.68
N LEU A 53 -6.91 17.20 -19.45
CA LEU A 53 -8.09 17.35 -20.31
C LEU A 53 -8.60 18.79 -20.32
N ASN A 54 -8.67 19.45 -19.16
CA ASN A 54 -9.09 20.85 -19.08
C ASN A 54 -8.10 21.80 -19.80
N GLN A 55 -6.80 21.54 -19.72
CA GLN A 55 -5.80 22.31 -20.48
C GLN A 55 -5.83 22.03 -21.98
N LEU A 56 -6.23 20.83 -22.41
CA LEU A 56 -6.32 20.49 -23.84
C LEU A 56 -7.61 21.02 -24.48
N TYR A 57 -8.75 20.94 -23.78
CA TYR A 57 -10.09 21.19 -24.32
C TYR A 57 -10.83 22.38 -23.72
N GLY A 58 -10.32 23.03 -22.66
CA GLY A 58 -10.96 24.22 -22.10
C GLY A 58 -10.78 25.46 -22.98
N ASP A 59 -11.49 26.54 -22.67
CA ASP A 59 -11.56 27.80 -23.45
C ASP A 59 -10.20 28.47 -23.77
N LYS A 60 -9.11 28.04 -23.13
CA LYS A 60 -7.74 28.53 -23.34
C LYS A 60 -6.79 27.45 -23.85
N GLY A 61 -7.32 26.30 -24.26
CA GLY A 61 -6.56 25.09 -24.57
C GLY A 61 -5.96 25.11 -25.97
N PHE A 62 -4.87 24.35 -26.13
CA PHE A 62 -4.11 24.26 -27.39
C PHE A 62 -4.98 23.83 -28.59
N LEU A 63 -6.00 23.00 -28.36
CA LEU A 63 -6.89 22.50 -29.41
C LEU A 63 -8.10 23.42 -29.68
N SER A 64 -8.45 24.34 -28.76
CA SER A 64 -9.56 25.27 -29.00
C SER A 64 -9.19 26.31 -30.05
N ASN A 65 -7.96 26.84 -30.01
CA ASN A 65 -7.57 27.94 -30.90
C ASN A 65 -7.08 27.54 -32.31
N ASP A 66 -6.51 26.34 -32.52
CA ASP A 66 -5.74 26.03 -33.75
C ASP A 66 -6.32 24.93 -34.65
N CYS A 67 -7.38 24.23 -34.24
CA CYS A 67 -7.95 23.14 -35.05
C CYS A 67 -9.22 23.59 -35.78
N LEU A 68 -9.17 23.67 -37.11
CA LEU A 68 -10.30 24.01 -38.00
C LEU A 68 -11.55 23.14 -37.76
N LEU A 69 -11.38 21.90 -37.26
CA LEU A 69 -12.46 21.01 -36.86
C LEU A 69 -13.13 21.45 -35.54
N ILE A 70 -12.36 22.06 -34.63
CA ILE A 70 -12.84 22.58 -33.34
C ILE A 70 -13.46 23.97 -33.51
N GLN A 71 -12.97 24.82 -34.41
CA GLN A 71 -13.69 26.05 -34.80
C GLN A 71 -15.09 25.76 -35.40
N LEU A 72 -15.26 24.63 -36.09
CA LEU A 72 -16.57 24.14 -36.57
C LEU A 72 -17.45 23.58 -35.43
N LEU A 73 -16.86 23.15 -34.32
CA LEU A 73 -17.53 22.70 -33.09
C LEU A 73 -17.71 23.82 -32.04
N GLU A 74 -16.97 24.94 -32.17
CA GLU A 74 -16.94 26.15 -31.34
C GLU A 74 -18.04 27.15 -31.67
N ASN A 75 -19.04 26.78 -32.47
CA ASN A 75 -20.38 27.30 -32.19
C ASN A 75 -20.74 26.75 -30.81
N GLY A 76 -20.35 27.50 -29.76
CA GLY A 76 -20.16 27.09 -28.36
C GLY A 76 -21.34 26.45 -27.63
N GLU A 77 -22.42 26.15 -28.35
CA GLU A 77 -23.52 25.31 -27.92
C GLU A 77 -23.16 23.81 -27.99
N ILE A 78 -22.33 23.33 -28.92
CA ILE A 78 -22.17 21.87 -29.16
C ILE A 78 -21.25 21.18 -28.14
N ILE A 79 -20.16 21.80 -27.69
CA ILE A 79 -19.23 21.20 -26.71
C ILE A 79 -19.83 21.22 -25.30
N THR A 80 -20.50 22.33 -24.94
CA THR A 80 -21.31 22.41 -23.73
C THR A 80 -22.46 21.42 -23.82
N ASP A 81 -23.19 21.32 -24.93
CA ASP A 81 -24.21 20.28 -25.09
C ASP A 81 -23.63 18.88 -25.03
N PHE A 82 -22.48 18.57 -25.61
CA PHE A 82 -21.95 17.20 -25.58
C PHE A 82 -21.56 16.77 -24.17
N MET A 83 -20.87 17.63 -23.41
CA MET A 83 -20.55 17.33 -22.01
C MET A 83 -21.80 17.31 -21.13
N THR A 84 -22.73 18.23 -21.33
CA THR A 84 -24.00 18.26 -20.59
C THR A 84 -24.87 17.05 -20.94
N THR A 85 -24.92 16.63 -22.20
CA THR A 85 -25.62 15.44 -22.70
C THR A 85 -24.94 14.18 -22.20
N LEU A 86 -23.60 14.13 -22.16
CA LEU A 86 -22.87 13.02 -21.57
C LEU A 86 -23.21 12.89 -20.09
N ILE A 87 -23.24 13.98 -19.33
CA ILE A 87 -23.64 14.02 -17.91
C ILE A 87 -25.11 13.62 -17.73
N VAL A 88 -26.01 14.17 -18.53
CA VAL A 88 -27.47 13.92 -18.51
C VAL A 88 -27.81 12.51 -18.95
N ILE A 89 -26.98 11.83 -19.75
CA ILE A 89 -27.18 10.42 -20.11
C ILE A 89 -26.47 9.49 -19.12
N THR A 90 -25.22 9.78 -18.76
CA THR A 90 -24.44 8.90 -17.88
C THR A 90 -24.95 8.92 -16.45
N ILE A 91 -25.32 10.07 -15.85
CA ILE A 91 -25.81 10.09 -14.47
C ILE A 91 -27.09 9.25 -14.31
N PRO A 92 -28.14 9.41 -15.13
CA PRO A 92 -29.34 8.57 -15.05
C PRO A 92 -29.08 7.10 -15.39
N ALA A 93 -28.26 6.80 -16.40
CA ALA A 93 -27.89 5.42 -16.72
C ALA A 93 -27.13 4.75 -15.57
N THR A 94 -26.24 5.48 -14.91
CA THR A 94 -25.45 4.96 -13.78
C THR A 94 -26.31 4.85 -12.52
N LEU A 95 -27.22 5.81 -12.26
CA LEU A 95 -28.24 5.72 -11.20
C LEU A 95 -29.19 4.54 -11.44
N TYR A 96 -29.60 4.30 -12.68
CA TYR A 96 -30.40 3.14 -13.08
C TYR A 96 -29.65 1.83 -12.79
N LEU A 97 -28.36 1.74 -13.17
CA LEU A 97 -27.52 0.58 -12.85
C LEU A 97 -27.30 0.40 -11.34
N ILE A 98 -27.23 1.49 -10.57
CA ILE A 98 -27.17 1.46 -9.11
C ILE A 98 -28.47 0.90 -8.52
N VAL A 99 -29.63 1.39 -8.95
CA VAL A 99 -30.94 0.90 -8.51
C VAL A 99 -31.14 -0.56 -8.93
N PHE A 100 -30.73 -0.92 -10.14
CA PHE A 100 -30.75 -2.30 -10.63
C PHE A 100 -29.83 -3.22 -9.82
N SER A 101 -28.61 -2.76 -9.50
CA SER A 101 -27.66 -3.50 -8.65
C SER A 101 -28.15 -3.65 -7.20
N LEU A 102 -28.85 -2.65 -6.66
CA LEU A 102 -29.50 -2.74 -5.34
C LEU A 102 -30.67 -3.72 -5.37
N TYR A 103 -31.49 -3.68 -6.42
CA TYR A 103 -32.59 -4.62 -6.63
C TYR A 103 -32.09 -6.06 -6.79
N GLU A 104 -31.04 -6.28 -7.57
CA GLU A 104 -30.41 -7.59 -7.75
C GLU A 104 -29.76 -8.08 -6.44
N SER A 105 -29.19 -7.20 -5.62
CA SER A 105 -28.67 -7.52 -4.29
C SER A 105 -29.75 -7.90 -3.26
N THR A 106 -31.03 -7.56 -3.49
CA THR A 106 -32.15 -8.02 -2.62
C THR A 106 -32.62 -9.43 -2.95
N LYS A 107 -32.19 -10.01 -4.08
CA LYS A 107 -32.29 -11.45 -4.33
C LYS A 107 -31.15 -12.13 -3.56
N ASN A 108 -31.49 -13.08 -2.69
CA ASN A 108 -30.62 -13.74 -1.71
C ASN A 108 -29.46 -14.55 -2.32
N GLU A 109 -28.53 -13.91 -3.03
CA GLU A 109 -27.25 -14.51 -3.43
C GLU A 109 -26.14 -14.09 -2.46
N PRO A 110 -25.37 -15.05 -1.90
CA PRO A 110 -24.30 -14.73 -0.96
C PRO A 110 -23.10 -14.18 -1.74
N GLY A 111 -22.86 -12.86 -1.69
CA GLY A 111 -21.68 -12.34 -2.38
C GLY A 111 -21.36 -10.86 -2.21
N ASN A 112 -20.21 -10.60 -1.58
CA ASN A 112 -19.50 -9.31 -1.52
C ASN A 112 -19.28 -8.63 -2.90
N GLN A 113 -19.50 -9.33 -4.02
CA GLN A 113 -19.26 -8.83 -5.38
C GLN A 113 -20.27 -7.78 -5.85
N ASN A 114 -21.55 -7.88 -5.47
CA ASN A 114 -22.57 -6.89 -5.85
C ASN A 114 -22.36 -5.55 -5.13
N ASN A 115 -21.87 -5.58 -3.89
CA ASN A 115 -21.48 -4.38 -3.15
C ASN A 115 -20.31 -3.65 -3.82
N VAL A 116 -19.31 -4.38 -4.34
CA VAL A 116 -18.16 -3.76 -5.03
C VAL A 116 -18.60 -3.05 -6.31
N LYS A 117 -19.46 -3.66 -7.13
CA LYS A 117 -20.01 -3.03 -8.34
C LYS A 117 -20.81 -1.76 -8.01
N PHE A 118 -21.67 -1.82 -6.99
CA PHE A 118 -22.43 -0.67 -6.50
C PHE A 118 -21.52 0.50 -6.09
N TYR A 119 -20.50 0.25 -5.27
CA TYR A 119 -19.56 1.31 -4.85
C TYR A 119 -18.74 1.86 -6.02
N LEU A 120 -18.40 1.03 -7.00
CA LEU A 120 -17.70 1.46 -8.20
C LEU A 120 -18.57 2.40 -9.06
N TYR A 121 -19.85 2.07 -9.26
CA TYR A 121 -20.78 2.96 -9.96
C TYR A 121 -21.00 4.28 -9.23
N LEU A 122 -21.17 4.24 -7.90
CA LEU A 122 -21.30 5.45 -7.09
C LEU A 122 -20.04 6.32 -7.16
N PHE A 123 -18.86 5.69 -7.17
CA PHE A 123 -17.59 6.39 -7.35
C PHE A 123 -17.47 7.07 -8.72
N VAL A 124 -17.94 6.41 -9.80
CA VAL A 124 -17.97 7.01 -11.15
C VAL A 124 -18.86 8.25 -11.18
N ILE A 125 -20.09 8.17 -10.66
CA ILE A 125 -21.01 9.34 -10.61
C ILE A 125 -20.38 10.47 -9.81
N PHE A 126 -19.85 10.17 -8.63
CA PHE A 126 -19.24 11.18 -7.76
C PHE A 126 -18.03 11.83 -8.43
N SER A 127 -17.19 11.05 -9.11
CA SER A 127 -16.04 11.56 -9.86
C SER A 127 -16.47 12.45 -11.03
N LEU A 128 -17.55 12.10 -11.71
CA LEU A 128 -18.10 12.85 -12.85
C LEU A 128 -18.64 14.20 -12.37
N VAL A 129 -19.42 14.21 -11.27
CA VAL A 129 -19.91 15.43 -10.61
C VAL A 129 -18.76 16.32 -10.14
N ILE A 130 -17.75 15.77 -9.46
CA ILE A 130 -16.60 16.57 -9.03
C ILE A 130 -15.86 17.18 -10.22
N THR A 131 -15.67 16.40 -11.29
CA THR A 131 -14.98 16.87 -12.51
C THR A 131 -15.70 18.04 -13.17
N THR A 132 -17.03 18.00 -13.21
CA THR A 132 -17.83 19.00 -13.93
C THR A 132 -18.07 20.27 -13.13
N PHE A 133 -18.16 20.19 -11.80
CA PHE A 133 -18.48 21.34 -10.95
C PHE A 133 -17.27 21.94 -10.22
N SER A 134 -16.10 21.32 -10.28
CA SER A 134 -14.89 21.83 -9.60
C SER A 134 -14.01 22.65 -10.53
N SER A 135 -13.32 23.65 -9.96
CA SER A 135 -12.41 24.50 -10.71
C SER A 135 -11.06 23.83 -11.03
N ALA A 136 -10.36 24.32 -12.05
CA ALA A 136 -8.99 23.88 -12.36
C ALA A 136 -8.04 24.02 -11.14
N LEU A 137 -8.24 25.06 -10.33
CA LEU A 137 -7.45 25.33 -9.13
C LEU A 137 -7.65 24.25 -8.05
N PHE A 138 -8.87 23.72 -7.91
CA PHE A 138 -9.15 22.58 -7.05
C PHE A 138 -8.33 21.34 -7.47
N PHE A 139 -8.30 21.02 -8.77
CA PHE A 139 -7.52 19.88 -9.28
C PHE A 139 -6.01 20.08 -9.14
N MET A 140 -5.49 21.29 -9.31
CA MET A 140 -4.08 21.60 -9.02
C MET A 140 -3.73 21.38 -7.55
N ALA A 141 -4.62 21.80 -6.63
CA ALA A 141 -4.45 21.56 -5.20
C ALA A 141 -4.49 20.05 -4.88
N MET A 142 -5.42 19.30 -5.49
CA MET A 142 -5.52 17.85 -5.31
C MET A 142 -4.31 17.09 -5.88
N CYS A 143 -3.74 17.53 -7.01
CA CYS A 143 -2.48 17.00 -7.51
C CYS A 143 -1.34 17.23 -6.52
N SER A 144 -1.20 18.46 -6.02
CA SER A 144 -0.15 18.83 -5.06
C SER A 144 -0.27 18.05 -3.75
N PHE A 145 -1.49 17.93 -3.25
CA PHE A 145 -1.82 17.13 -2.07
C PHE A 145 -1.55 15.64 -2.31
N GLY A 146 -1.96 15.11 -3.46
CA GLY A 146 -1.75 13.73 -3.87
C GLY A 146 -0.26 13.37 -3.92
N VAL A 147 0.57 14.19 -4.55
CA VAL A 147 2.04 14.00 -4.57
C VAL A 147 2.64 14.11 -3.18
N THR A 148 2.22 15.09 -2.39
CA THR A 148 2.73 15.28 -1.02
C THR A 148 2.43 14.06 -0.16
N LEU A 149 1.18 13.57 -0.18
CA LEU A 149 0.81 12.34 0.51
C LEU A 149 1.57 11.12 -0.04
N LEU A 150 1.83 11.05 -1.34
CA LEU A 150 2.55 9.94 -1.94
C LEU A 150 3.96 9.86 -1.37
N VAL A 151 4.67 11.00 -1.40
CA VAL A 151 6.03 11.16 -0.90
C VAL A 151 6.07 10.89 0.60
N LEU A 152 5.14 11.45 1.38
CA LEU A 152 5.09 11.24 2.83
C LEU A 152 4.82 9.77 3.19
N ASN A 153 3.86 9.10 2.54
CA ASN A 153 3.53 7.71 2.86
C ASN A 153 4.61 6.73 2.39
N TYR A 154 5.13 6.93 1.18
CA TYR A 154 6.25 6.13 0.66
C TYR A 154 7.51 6.36 1.49
N GLY A 155 7.83 7.63 1.76
CA GLY A 155 8.95 8.06 2.59
C GLY A 155 8.85 7.53 4.01
N ALA A 156 7.70 7.61 4.66
CA ALA A 156 7.50 7.05 5.99
C ALA A 156 7.67 5.52 6.00
N ASN A 157 7.13 4.80 5.01
CA ASN A 157 7.31 3.35 4.93
C ASN A 157 8.79 2.95 4.75
N ARG A 158 9.54 3.75 4.00
CA ARG A 158 10.98 3.53 3.75
C ARG A 158 11.84 3.96 4.92
N TYR A 159 11.62 5.16 5.47
CA TYR A 159 12.36 5.73 6.60
C TYR A 159 12.20 4.90 7.88
N TYR A 160 10.98 4.46 8.18
CA TYR A 160 10.73 3.61 9.35
C TYR A 160 10.91 2.11 9.06
N GLY A 161 11.30 1.74 7.83
CA GLY A 161 11.63 0.36 7.47
C GLY A 161 10.53 -0.67 7.69
N TYR A 162 9.24 -0.29 7.70
CA TYR A 162 8.15 -1.20 8.12
C TYR A 162 8.10 -2.49 7.31
N THR A 163 8.38 -2.40 6.01
CA THR A 163 8.44 -3.56 5.10
C THR A 163 9.59 -4.50 5.47
N LYS A 164 10.80 -3.96 5.61
CA LYS A 164 12.00 -4.73 5.95
C LYS A 164 11.87 -5.38 7.32
N ALA A 165 11.43 -4.60 8.31
CA ALA A 165 11.22 -5.06 9.67
C ALA A 165 10.13 -6.15 9.76
N TRP A 166 9.06 -6.05 8.97
CA TRP A 166 8.06 -7.11 8.87
C TRP A 166 8.65 -8.40 8.27
N VAL A 167 9.31 -8.31 7.11
CA VAL A 167 9.89 -9.48 6.42
C VAL A 167 10.94 -10.17 7.28
N ARG A 168 11.84 -9.40 7.92
CA ARG A 168 12.88 -9.92 8.82
C ARG A 168 12.27 -10.65 10.02
N ASN A 169 11.33 -10.03 10.73
CA ASN A 169 10.70 -10.66 11.89
C ASN A 169 9.95 -11.94 11.52
N ARG A 170 9.26 -11.93 10.37
CA ARG A 170 8.62 -13.14 9.82
C ARG A 170 9.64 -14.24 9.54
N ALA A 171 10.77 -13.91 8.93
CA ALA A 171 11.85 -14.86 8.66
C ALA A 171 12.46 -15.44 9.95
N VAL A 172 12.71 -14.60 10.95
CA VAL A 172 13.22 -15.06 12.25
C VAL A 172 12.22 -16.00 12.94
N ARG A 173 10.92 -15.70 12.90
CA ARG A 173 9.89 -16.61 13.43
C ARG A 173 9.93 -17.98 12.76
N PHE A 174 10.00 -18.01 11.41
CA PHE A 174 10.13 -19.26 10.67
C PHE A 174 11.40 -20.04 11.03
N HIS A 175 12.52 -19.34 11.22
CA HIS A 175 13.76 -19.99 11.66
C HIS A 175 13.65 -20.57 13.07
N ILE A 176 12.96 -19.90 14.00
CA ILE A 176 12.67 -20.44 15.34
C ILE A 176 11.82 -21.69 15.24
N ASP A 177 10.73 -21.66 14.48
CA ASP A 177 9.83 -22.81 14.29
C ASP A 177 10.59 -24.01 13.72
N LYS A 178 11.45 -23.76 12.72
CA LYS A 178 12.31 -24.79 12.15
C LYS A 178 13.30 -25.36 13.17
N MET A 179 13.97 -24.52 13.97
CA MET A 179 14.93 -24.98 14.97
C MET A 179 14.27 -25.83 16.07
N ILE A 180 13.08 -25.44 16.53
CA ILE A 180 12.31 -26.22 17.52
C ILE A 180 11.94 -27.58 16.93
N SER A 181 11.39 -27.60 15.71
CA SER A 181 11.02 -28.86 15.05
C SER A 181 12.21 -29.77 14.79
N GLU A 182 13.36 -29.22 14.34
CA GLU A 182 14.60 -29.98 14.20
C GLU A 182 15.04 -30.60 15.52
N HIS A 183 14.96 -29.84 16.61
CA HIS A 183 15.34 -30.31 17.93
C HIS A 183 14.41 -31.44 18.44
N GLU A 184 13.09 -31.28 18.31
CA GLU A 184 12.11 -32.29 18.69
C GLU A 184 12.34 -33.61 17.95
N LEU A 185 12.59 -33.55 16.64
CA LEU A 185 12.92 -34.71 15.81
C LEU A 185 14.25 -35.37 16.21
N ASN A 186 15.26 -34.55 16.56
CA ASN A 186 16.58 -35.04 16.91
C ASN A 186 16.66 -35.62 18.32
N VAL A 187 15.75 -35.27 19.24
CA VAL A 187 15.73 -35.74 20.62
C VAL A 187 14.88 -37.00 20.80
N PHE A 188 13.90 -37.22 19.92
CA PHE A 188 12.96 -38.33 20.03
C PHE A 188 13.65 -39.70 20.09
N GLY A 189 13.41 -40.44 21.18
CA GLY A 189 13.94 -41.79 21.39
C GLY A 189 15.45 -41.90 21.63
N LYS A 190 16.16 -40.77 21.79
CA LYS A 190 17.62 -40.78 22.02
C LYS A 190 18.01 -40.86 23.49
N ALA A 191 19.21 -41.38 23.74
CA ALA A 191 19.80 -41.43 25.08
C ALA A 191 20.12 -40.03 25.62
N ARG A 192 20.07 -39.86 26.94
CA ARG A 192 20.17 -38.57 27.63
C ARG A 192 21.40 -37.73 27.26
N PHE A 193 22.56 -38.36 27.05
CA PHE A 193 23.78 -37.63 26.65
C PHE A 193 23.70 -37.07 25.22
N MET A 194 22.96 -37.72 24.30
CA MET A 194 22.72 -37.20 22.95
C MET A 194 21.74 -36.02 22.98
N VAL A 195 20.77 -36.05 23.89
CA VAL A 195 19.83 -34.94 24.11
C VAL A 195 20.59 -33.70 24.55
N GLU A 196 21.52 -33.82 25.49
CA GLU A 196 22.34 -32.71 25.98
C GLU A 196 23.23 -32.09 24.88
N ILE A 197 23.78 -32.92 23.97
CA ILE A 197 24.52 -32.44 22.79
C ILE A 197 23.61 -31.65 21.83
N GLU A 198 22.40 -32.16 21.56
CA GLU A 198 21.42 -31.46 20.71
C GLU A 198 20.92 -30.15 21.35
N GLU A 199 20.88 -30.07 22.68
CA GLU A 199 20.51 -28.86 23.41
C GLU A 199 21.58 -27.78 23.32
N GLN A 200 22.85 -28.15 23.45
CA GLN A 200 23.96 -27.22 23.21
C GLN A 200 23.97 -26.72 21.76
N SER A 201 23.67 -27.61 20.80
CA SER A 201 23.49 -27.25 19.39
C SER A 201 22.33 -26.26 19.20
N LEU A 202 21.17 -26.52 19.80
CA LEU A 202 20.00 -25.63 19.76
C LEU A 202 20.34 -24.25 20.36
N GLN A 203 21.00 -24.22 21.52
CA GLN A 203 21.42 -22.98 22.17
C GLN A 203 22.34 -22.16 21.25
N LYS A 204 23.33 -22.79 20.62
CA LYS A 204 24.25 -22.13 19.69
C LYS A 204 23.51 -21.57 18.46
N LYS A 205 22.61 -22.37 17.86
CA LYS A 205 21.78 -21.92 16.73
C LYS A 205 20.88 -20.74 17.11
N PHE A 206 20.29 -20.77 18.30
CA PHE A 206 19.42 -19.69 18.81
C PHE A 206 20.19 -18.38 18.98
N TYR A 207 21.32 -18.38 19.69
CA TYR A 207 22.10 -17.14 19.88
C TYR A 207 22.68 -16.62 18.56
N ALA A 208 23.14 -17.49 17.65
CA ALA A 208 23.57 -17.07 16.32
C ALA A 208 22.43 -16.41 15.50
N LEU A 209 21.19 -16.88 15.67
CA LEU A 209 20.02 -16.25 15.04
C LEU A 209 19.72 -14.88 15.66
N VAL A 210 19.86 -14.75 16.98
CA VAL A 210 19.69 -13.47 17.69
C VAL A 210 20.72 -12.45 17.22
N ASP A 211 22.00 -12.82 17.21
CA ASP A 211 23.10 -11.96 16.77
C ASP A 211 22.90 -11.50 15.32
N LYS A 212 22.60 -12.44 14.42
CA LYS A 212 22.28 -12.13 13.02
C LYS A 212 21.09 -11.17 12.88
N ASN A 213 20.05 -11.32 13.70
CA ASN A 213 18.90 -10.42 13.68
C ASN A 213 19.27 -9.01 14.20
N ILE A 214 20.18 -8.89 15.15
CA ILE A 214 20.70 -7.60 15.64
C ILE A 214 21.51 -6.92 14.53
N ASP A 215 22.43 -7.62 13.89
CA ASP A 215 23.25 -7.08 12.79
C ASP A 215 22.39 -6.61 11.61
N GLN A 216 21.40 -7.41 11.24
CA GLN A 216 20.43 -7.04 10.20
C GLN A 216 19.61 -5.81 10.60
N GLN A 217 19.18 -5.71 11.87
CA GLN A 217 18.48 -4.52 12.35
C GLN A 217 19.32 -3.26 12.25
N GLN A 218 20.59 -3.32 12.67
CA GLN A 218 21.50 -2.18 12.58
C GLN A 218 21.74 -1.77 11.13
N THR A 219 21.99 -2.74 10.26
CA THR A 219 22.19 -2.52 8.82
C THR A 219 20.95 -1.90 8.17
N ASP A 220 19.76 -2.39 8.52
CA ASP A 220 18.49 -1.86 8.02
C ASP A 220 18.29 -0.40 8.45
N ILE A 221 18.52 -0.09 9.74
CA ILE A 221 18.36 1.28 10.28
C ILE A 221 19.32 2.24 9.57
N VAL A 222 20.62 1.91 9.52
CA VAL A 222 21.63 2.76 8.89
C VAL A 222 21.34 2.92 7.39
N GLY A 223 21.03 1.82 6.70
CA GLY A 223 20.71 1.83 5.28
C GLY A 223 19.45 2.63 4.95
N ASP A 224 18.41 2.56 5.79
CA ASP A 224 17.18 3.33 5.60
C ASP A 224 17.45 4.82 5.74
N HIS A 225 18.23 5.24 6.75
CA HIS A 225 18.64 6.64 6.92
C HIS A 225 19.46 7.18 5.75
N ILE A 226 20.48 6.44 5.30
CA ILE A 226 21.31 6.83 4.15
C ILE A 226 20.46 6.93 2.89
N SER A 227 19.62 5.92 2.63
CA SER A 227 18.83 5.89 1.39
C SER A 227 17.79 7.01 1.30
N VAL A 228 17.24 7.45 2.43
CA VAL A 228 16.33 8.60 2.48
C VAL A 228 17.10 9.90 2.25
N GLY A 229 18.27 10.06 2.89
CA GLY A 229 19.16 11.20 2.67
C GLY A 229 19.57 11.34 1.20
N ASP A 230 20.03 10.25 0.58
CA ASP A 230 20.42 10.23 -0.83
C ASP A 230 19.25 10.53 -1.77
N ALA A 231 18.05 10.00 -1.48
CA ALA A 231 16.86 10.30 -2.25
C ALA A 231 16.49 11.79 -2.18
N THR A 232 16.54 12.40 -0.99
CA THR A 232 16.29 13.84 -0.79
C THR A 232 17.32 14.68 -1.53
N VAL A 233 18.61 14.36 -1.42
CA VAL A 233 19.69 15.10 -2.10
C VAL A 233 19.60 14.94 -3.62
N SER A 234 19.28 13.76 -4.13
CA SER A 234 19.07 13.50 -5.55
C SER A 234 17.91 14.32 -6.11
N TRP A 235 16.80 14.40 -5.37
CA TRP A 235 15.63 15.18 -5.77
C TRP A 235 15.93 16.70 -5.81
N ILE A 236 16.65 17.22 -4.81
CA ILE A 236 17.14 18.62 -4.80
C ILE A 236 18.06 18.90 -5.99
N LYS A 237 18.94 17.96 -6.34
CA LYS A 237 19.82 18.08 -7.52
C LYS A 237 19.02 18.05 -8.83
N GLY A 238 17.96 17.24 -8.89
CA GLY A 238 17.05 17.16 -10.04
C GLY A 238 16.25 18.44 -10.28
N LEU A 239 15.78 19.10 -9.21
CA LEU A 239 15.06 20.39 -9.30
C LEU A 239 15.96 21.57 -9.72
N LYS A 240 17.28 21.42 -9.62
CA LYS A 240 18.25 22.43 -10.05
C LYS A 240 18.59 22.33 -11.55
N LYS A 241 18.17 21.27 -12.24
CA LYS A 241 18.32 21.10 -13.68
C LYS A 241 17.05 21.53 -14.39
#